data_AF-A0A352NH83-F1
#
_entry.id   AF-A0A352NH83-F1
#
_cell.length_a   1.000
_cell.length_b   1.000
_cell.length_c   1.000
_cell.angle_alpha   90.00
_cell.angle_beta   90.00
_cell.angle_gamma   90.00
#
_symmetry.space_group_name_H-M   'P 1'
#
loop_
_entity.id
_entity.type
_entity.pdbx_description
1 polymer ?
#
loop_
_entity_poly.entity_id
_entity_poly.type
_entity_poly.pdbx_seq_one_letter_code
_entity_poly.pdbx_strand_id
1 'polypeptide(L)' 'ICPVMEYFEIFLSRMIMCRRAATFLKCKFELVVNGAKLL' A
#
# COMPACT_ATOMS: atom_id res chain seq x y z
N ILE A 1 0.66 -22.41 2.13
CA ILE A 1 0.01 -21.33 2.90
C ILE A 1 1.13 -20.39 3.32
N CYS A 2 1.16 -19.16 2.80
CA CYS A 2 2.07 -18.13 3.28
C CYS A 2 1.45 -17.53 4.56
N PRO A 3 2.21 -17.39 5.67
CA PRO A 3 1.75 -16.68 6.85
C PRO A 3 1.24 -15.30 6.45
N VAL A 4 0.10 -14.90 7.00
CA VAL A 4 -0.54 -13.60 6.71
C VAL A 4 0.43 -12.42 6.91
N MET A 5 1.35 -12.54 7.87
CA MET A 5 2.40 -11.55 8.14
C MET A 5 3.41 -11.41 6.98
N GLU A 6 3.92 -12.51 6.43
CA GLU A 6 4.85 -12.46 5.28
C GLU A 6 4.18 -11.86 4.04
N TYR A 7 2.90 -12.19 3.82
CA TYR A 7 2.12 -11.57 2.75
C TYR A 7 2.07 -10.05 2.96
N PHE A 8 1.71 -9.59 4.15
CA PHE A 8 1.66 -8.16 4.46
C PHE A 8 3.02 -7.46 4.30
N GLU A 9 4.14 -8.07 4.68
CA GLU A 9 5.47 -7.47 4.54
C GLU A 9 5.85 -7.19 3.08
N ILE A 10 5.52 -8.12 2.17
CA ILE A 10 5.76 -7.96 0.72
C ILE A 10 4.99 -6.74 0.19
N PHE A 11 3.74 -6.56 0.61
CA PHE A 11 2.90 -5.44 0.13
C PHE A 11 3.17 -4.13 0.86
N LEU A 12 3.53 -4.17 2.14
CA LEU A 12 3.75 -2.98 2.98
C LEU A 12 4.94 -2.16 2.48
N SER A 13 6.02 -2.83 2.06
CA SER A 13 7.19 -2.17 1.48
C SER A 13 6.84 -1.34 0.25
N ARG A 14 6.02 -1.90 -0.66
CA ARG A 14 5.52 -1.20 -1.86
C ARG A 14 4.56 -0.07 -1.48
N MET A 15 3.68 -0.30 -0.51
CA MET A 15 2.72 0.69 -0.02
C MET A 15 3.42 1.95 0.52
N ILE A 16 4.47 1.77 1.32
CA ILE A 16 5.27 2.87 1.88
C ILE A 16 5.96 3.65 0.75
N MET A 17 6.52 2.95 -0.24
CA MET A 17 7.15 3.60 -1.40
C MET A 17 6.15 4.46 -2.18
N CYS A 18 4.98 3.93 -2.51
CA CYS A 18 3.93 4.66 -3.22
C CYS A 18 3.42 5.87 -2.42
N ARG A 19 3.28 5.74 -1.09
CA ARG A 19 2.90 6.85 -0.22
C ARG A 19 3.93 7.99 -0.28
N ARG A 20 5.23 7.66 -0.21
CA ARG A 20 6.32 8.65 -0.32
C ARG A 20 6.33 9.35 -1.69
N ALA A 21 6.13 8.58 -2.77
CA ALA A 21 6.05 9.12 -4.12
C ALA A 21 4.85 10.06 -4.28
N ALA A 22 3.68 9.69 -3.75
CA ALA A 22 2.49 10.55 -3.77
C ALA A 22 2.75 11.88 -3.04
N THR A 23 3.40 11.85 -1.87
CA THR A 23 3.82 13.07 -1.15
C THR A 23 4.74 13.93 -2.00
N PHE A 24 5.74 13.33 -2.66
CA PHE A 24 6.69 14.03 -3.52
C PHE A 24 6.00 14.68 -4.73
N LEU A 25 5.07 13.96 -5.36
CA LEU A 25 4.32 14.40 -6.55
C LEU A 25 3.11 15.29 -6.22
N LYS A 26 2.85 15.58 -4.93
CA LYS A 26 1.63 16.28 -4.46
C LYS A 26 0.33 15.60 -4.89
N CYS A 27 0.33 14.28 -4.94
CA CYS A 27 -0.83 13.45 -5.23
C CYS A 27 -1.42 12.86 -3.95
N LYS A 28 -2.70 12.44 -4.02
CA LYS A 28 -3.33 11.64 -2.98
C LYS A 28 -2.98 10.16 -3.18
N PHE A 29 -2.53 9.50 -2.12
CA PHE A 29 -2.39 8.04 -2.09
C PHE A 29 -3.71 7.43 -1.63
N GLU A 30 -4.26 6.47 -2.38
CA GLU A 30 -5.42 5.65 -2.00
C GLU A 30 -5.06 4.16 -2.11
N LEU A 31 -5.44 3.36 -1.11
CA LEU A 31 -5.27 1.91 -1.15
C LEU A 31 -6.61 1.25 -1.52
N VAL A 32 -6.65 0.44 -2.58
CA VAL A 32 -7.85 -0.30 -2.98
C VAL A 32 -7.62 -1.80 -2.83
N VAL A 33 -8.44 -2.46 -2.02
CA VAL A 33 -8.35 -3.90 -1.76
C VAL A 33 -9.75 -4.50 -1.91
N ASN A 34 -9.91 -5.50 -2.79
CA ASN A 34 -11.19 -6.18 -3.03
C ASN A 34 -12.36 -5.22 -3.32
N GLY A 35 -12.08 -4.13 -4.05
CA GLY A 35 -13.07 -3.09 -4.37
C GLY A 35 -13.36 -2.10 -3.24
N ALA A 36 -12.81 -2.30 -2.03
CA ALA A 36 -12.90 -1.37 -0.93
C ALA A 36 -11.74 -0.37 -0.97
N LYS A 37 -12.05 0.92 -0.82
CA LYS A 37 -11.05 1.99 -0.63
C LYS A 37 -10.71 2.11 0.85
N LEU A 38 -9.43 2.03 1.16
CA LEU A 38 -8.84 2.22 2.49
C LEU A 38 -7.95 3.46 2.43
N LEU A 39 -8.35 4.53 3.13
CA LEU A 39 -7.72 5.87 3.20
C LEU A 39 -7.75 6.69 1.89
#